data_AF-A0A958GBE6-F1
#
_entry.id   AF-A0A958GBE6-F1
#
_cell.length_a   1.000
_cell.length_b   1.000
_cell.length_c   1.000
_cell.angle_alpha   90.00
_cell.angle_beta   90.00
_cell.angle_gamma   90.00
#
_symmetry.space_group_name_H-M   'P 1'
#
loop_
_entity.id
_entity.type
_entity.pdbx_description
1 polymer ?
#
loop_
_entity_poly.entity_id
_entity_poly.type
_entity_poly.pdbx_seq_one_letter_code
_entity_poly.pdbx_strand_id
1 'polypeptide(L)' 'AGGKPGEKVPLYSYKIVNIYPHDTGAFTQGLVYADGVLYEGTGQKGESSIRKVDIKTGTVL' A
#
# COMPACT_ATOMS: atom_id res chain seq x y z
N ALA A 1 -7.78 -17.03 -18.20
CA ALA A 1 -7.23 -15.73 -18.64
C ALA A 1 -6.56 -15.93 -20.00
N GLY A 2 -7.06 -15.27 -21.05
CA GLY A 2 -6.58 -15.44 -22.42
C GLY A 2 -5.69 -14.26 -22.84
N GLY A 3 -4.38 -14.36 -22.56
CA GLY A 3 -3.40 -13.50 -23.22
C GLY A 3 -3.08 -14.06 -24.60
N LYS A 4 -3.01 -13.21 -25.63
CA LYS A 4 -2.55 -13.63 -26.97
C LYS A 4 -1.10 -14.11 -26.86
N PRO A 5 -0.76 -15.33 -27.32
CA PRO A 5 0.62 -15.79 -27.34
C PRO A 5 1.50 -14.84 -28.17
N GLY A 6 2.57 -14.30 -27.58
CA GLY A 6 3.59 -13.51 -28.28
C GLY A 6 3.56 -11.99 -28.05
N GLU A 7 2.55 -11.45 -27.36
CA GLU A 7 2.58 -10.03 -26.97
C GLU A 7 3.47 -9.86 -25.74
N LYS A 8 4.60 -9.14 -25.90
CA LYS A 8 5.50 -8.84 -24.79
C LYS A 8 4.87 -7.79 -23.89
N VAL A 9 4.65 -8.14 -22.62
CA VAL A 9 4.22 -7.19 -21.59
C VAL A 9 5.31 -6.12 -21.41
N PRO A 10 4.99 -4.81 -21.51
CA PRO A 10 5.97 -3.75 -21.26
C PRO A 10 6.54 -3.85 -19.85
N LEU A 11 7.86 -3.69 -19.72
CA LEU A 11 8.53 -3.59 -18.42
C LEU A 11 8.69 -2.11 -18.05
N TYR A 12 8.19 -1.75 -16.87
CA TYR A 12 8.35 -0.43 -16.31
C TYR A 12 9.40 -0.44 -15.19
N SER A 13 10.20 0.62 -15.13
CA SER A 13 11.03 0.92 -13.96
C SER A 13 10.37 2.02 -13.13
N TYR A 14 10.98 2.41 -12.00
CA TYR A 14 10.47 3.43 -11.11
C TYR A 14 11.58 4.37 -10.65
N LYS A 15 11.19 5.58 -10.25
CA LYS A 15 12.04 6.53 -9.53
C LYS A 15 11.38 6.82 -8.19
N ILE A 16 12.15 6.81 -7.12
CA ILE A 16 11.66 7.22 -5.80
C ILE A 16 11.47 8.75 -5.84
N VAL A 17 10.24 9.20 -5.65
CA VAL A 17 9.90 10.64 -5.57
C VAL A 17 9.91 11.11 -4.12
N ASN A 18 9.36 10.31 -3.20
CA ASN A 18 9.33 10.57 -1.76
C ASN A 18 9.43 9.24 -0.98
N ILE A 19 9.85 9.32 0.28
CA ILE A 19 9.87 8.21 1.23
C ILE A 19 9.14 8.71 2.49
N TYR A 20 8.24 7.88 3.02
CA TYR A 20 7.46 8.19 4.21
C TYR A 20 7.63 7.09 5.27
N PRO A 21 7.52 7.41 6.57
CA PRO A 21 7.52 6.39 7.62
C PRO A 21 6.34 5.43 7.49
N HIS A 22 6.56 4.14 7.76
CA HIS A 22 5.53 3.11 7.84
C HIS A 22 5.77 2.24 9.09
N ASP A 23 4.68 1.85 9.74
CA ASP A 23 4.74 0.95 10.90
C ASP A 23 5.12 -0.46 10.45
N THR A 24 6.34 -0.90 10.80
CA THR A 24 6.83 -2.24 10.43
C THR A 24 6.06 -3.39 11.08
N GLY A 25 5.22 -3.11 12.09
CA GLY A 25 4.29 -4.07 12.68
C GLY A 25 2.95 -4.18 11.92
N ALA A 26 2.67 -3.28 10.98
CA ALA A 26 1.45 -3.30 10.17
C ALA A 26 1.59 -4.30 9.01
N PHE A 27 0.94 -5.45 9.11
CA PHE A 27 0.92 -6.44 8.02
C PHE A 27 -0.10 -6.03 6.94
N THR A 28 0.28 -5.13 6.02
CA THR A 28 -0.60 -4.53 5.01
C THR A 28 -1.33 -5.56 4.14
N GLN A 29 -2.65 -5.44 4.03
CA GLN A 29 -3.51 -6.25 3.15
C GLN A 29 -4.49 -5.42 2.30
N GLY A 30 -4.52 -4.10 2.52
CA GLY A 30 -5.25 -3.15 1.69
C GLY A 30 -4.72 -1.75 1.95
N LEU A 31 -4.65 -0.93 0.90
CA LEU A 31 -4.07 0.42 0.98
C LEU A 31 -4.82 1.37 0.04
N VAL A 32 -5.32 2.47 0.58
CA VAL A 32 -6.03 3.52 -0.18
C VAL A 32 -5.51 4.89 0.26
N TYR A 33 -5.31 5.79 -0.70
CA TYR A 33 -5.05 7.20 -0.42
C TYR A 33 -6.24 8.03 -0.90
N ALA A 34 -6.86 8.77 0.02
CA ALA A 34 -8.00 9.60 -0.26
C ALA A 34 -7.94 10.86 0.61
N ASP A 35 -8.20 12.02 0.00
CA ASP A 35 -8.33 13.31 0.69
C ASP A 35 -7.16 13.65 1.63
N GLY A 36 -5.93 13.34 1.21
CA GLY A 36 -4.73 13.64 1.99
C GLY A 36 -4.36 12.60 3.05
N VAL A 37 -5.13 11.51 3.16
CA VAL A 37 -5.01 10.51 4.22
C VAL A 37 -4.78 9.12 3.64
N LEU A 38 -3.99 8.32 4.34
CA LEU A 38 -3.77 6.92 4.03
C LEU A 38 -4.71 6.04 4.88
N TYR A 39 -5.48 5.19 4.22
CA TYR A 39 -6.32 4.18 4.86
C TYR A 39 -5.69 2.81 4.61
N GLU A 40 -5.47 2.05 5.67
CA GLU A 40 -4.76 0.78 5.60
C GLU A 40 -5.56 -0.33 6.30
N GLY A 41 -5.72 -1.45 5.62
CA GLY A 41 -6.13 -2.70 6.23
C GLY A 41 -4.90 -3.51 6.62
N THR A 42 -4.81 -3.94 7.87
CA THR A 42 -3.76 -4.87 8.32
C THR A 42 -4.34 -6.26 8.56
N GLY A 43 -3.53 -7.28 8.28
CA GLY A 43 -3.80 -8.67 8.64
C GLY A 43 -3.12 -9.08 9.94
N GLN A 44 -2.96 -10.39 10.10
CA GLN A 44 -2.67 -11.17 11.32
C GLN A 44 -3.92 -11.69 12.01
N LYS A 45 -3.97 -13.00 12.24
CA LYS A 45 -5.15 -13.70 12.76
C LYS A 45 -5.46 -13.20 14.17
N GLY A 46 -6.61 -12.55 14.34
CA GLY A 46 -7.03 -11.99 15.63
C GLY A 46 -6.51 -10.57 15.89
N GLU A 47 -5.69 -10.01 14.98
CA GLU A 47 -5.07 -8.69 15.11
C GLU A 47 -5.31 -7.79 13.88
N SER A 48 -6.18 -8.23 12.96
CA SER A 48 -6.56 -7.43 11.80
C SER A 48 -7.20 -6.11 12.23
N SER A 49 -6.87 -5.03 11.52
CA SER A 49 -7.39 -3.70 11.80
C SER A 49 -7.60 -2.89 10.53
N ILE A 50 -8.50 -1.90 10.60
CA ILE A 50 -8.61 -0.83 9.60
C ILE A 50 -8.10 0.45 10.27
N ARG A 51 -7.14 1.13 9.63
CA ARG A 51 -6.40 2.26 10.18
C ARG A 51 -6.55 3.49 9.29
N LYS A 52 -6.65 4.65 9.91
CA LYS A 52 -6.48 5.96 9.27
C LYS A 52 -5.09 6.46 9.66
N VAL A 53 -4.25 6.82 8.70
CA VAL A 53 -2.82 7.08 8.90
C VAL A 53 -2.45 8.42 8.29
N ASP A 54 -1.73 9.24 9.04
CA ASP A 54 -1.07 10.43 8.51
C ASP A 54 0.11 10.01 7.64
N ILE A 55 0.06 10.37 6.35
CA ILE A 55 1.08 9.94 5.38
C ILE A 55 2.48 10.50 5.67
N LYS A 56 2.59 11.66 6.33
CA LYS A 56 3.88 12.29 6.58
C LYS A 56 4.60 11.67 7.77
N THR A 57 3.83 11.24 8.78
CA THR A 57 4.41 10.73 10.03
C THR A 57 4.31 9.22 10.18
N GLY A 58 3.40 8.55 9.46
CA GLY A 58 3.09 7.14 9.64
C GLY A 58 2.27 6.84 10.91
N THR A 59 1.76 7.88 11.59
CA THR A 59 1.00 7.73 12.83
C THR A 59 -0.48 7.43 12.54
N VAL A 60 -1.07 6.53 13.32
CA VAL A 60 -2.51 6.26 13.28
C VAL A 60 -3.28 7.43 13.92
N LEU A 61 -4.31 7.93 13.24
CA LEU A 61 -5.17 9.07 13.62
C LEU A 61 -6.39 8.66 14.44
#